data_AF-A0AAU4QKR0-F1
#
_entry.id   AF-A0AAU4QKR0-F1
#
_cell.length_a   1.000
_cell.length_b   1.000
_cell.length_c   1.000
_cell.angle_alpha   90.00
_cell.angle_beta   90.00
_cell.angle_gamma   90.00
#
_symmetry.space_group_name_H-M   'P 1'
#
loop_
_entity.id
_entity.type
_entity.pdbx_description
1 polymer ?
#
loop_
_entity_poly.entity_id
_entity_poly.type
_entity_poly.pdbx_seq_one_letter_code
_entity_poly.pdbx_strand_id
1 'polypeptide(L)'
;MGLGPEAAGEDDTGHHVRRRATLPHMRRLFPVTDETAARASGGAAGDDGAGAPGGSWVGEVRRGAGFPGDDLVDREWSLAELAAAYAYPEPGPGGRQPWLRANMVSTLDGAAQHDGRSQPISTATDMRIFGTLRALADVVLVGAETVRQEGYRPARARAEFAQAREAAGQGPAPAIAVVSAGLGLDFSLPLFTSPLVPTLILTGAAAAPDRVAAAEKAGTQVVIAGDGVGVDPVRAVQALAELGHTRLLTEGGPRMLGQLVAAGVLDELCLTISPMLTAGDAQRIAGGPSVPVPKRFELISLLEENGFLFSRYRRT
;
A
#
# COMPACT_ATOMS: atom_id res chain seq x y z
N MET A 1 47.29 -31.31 -40.35
CA MET A 1 46.29 -30.56 -41.14
C MET A 1 45.43 -29.82 -40.13
N GLY A 2 45.59 -28.55 -39.79
CA GLY A 2 46.08 -27.41 -40.57
C GLY A 2 44.89 -26.59 -41.03
N LEU A 3 44.26 -25.82 -40.14
CA LEU A 3 43.28 -24.77 -40.48
C LEU A 3 43.38 -23.64 -39.42
N GLY A 4 43.99 -22.51 -39.80
CA GLY A 4 43.47 -21.19 -39.41
C GLY A 4 42.29 -20.83 -40.34
N PRO A 5 41.63 -19.66 -40.24
CA PRO A 5 42.14 -18.34 -39.84
C PRO A 5 41.26 -17.69 -38.74
N GLU A 6 41.47 -16.48 -38.23
CA GLU A 6 40.99 -15.22 -38.83
C GLU A 6 41.55 -13.98 -38.12
N ALA A 7 41.64 -12.92 -38.92
CA ALA A 7 42.31 -11.66 -38.68
C ALA A 7 41.47 -10.68 -37.83
N ALA A 8 42.20 -9.84 -37.11
CA ALA A 8 41.72 -8.60 -36.50
C ALA A 8 41.59 -7.49 -37.55
N GLY A 9 40.57 -6.65 -37.39
CA GLY A 9 40.35 -5.40 -38.12
C GLY A 9 39.19 -4.59 -37.51
N GLU A 10 39.57 -3.60 -36.70
CA GLU A 10 38.88 -2.33 -36.38
C GLU A 10 38.22 -1.69 -37.62
N ASP A 11 37.20 -0.81 -37.58
CA ASP A 11 36.41 -0.14 -36.56
C ASP A 11 35.13 0.40 -37.24
N ASP A 12 34.22 0.89 -36.41
CA ASP A 12 33.37 2.06 -36.65
C ASP A 12 31.85 1.95 -36.93
N THR A 13 31.17 2.71 -36.07
CA THR A 13 29.86 3.39 -36.14
C THR A 13 28.57 2.65 -36.52
N GLY A 14 27.68 2.57 -35.51
CA GLY A 14 26.39 3.27 -35.65
C GLY A 14 25.12 2.48 -35.32
N HIS A 15 24.34 3.05 -34.40
CA HIS A 15 22.89 2.88 -34.23
C HIS A 15 22.39 1.66 -33.44
N HIS A 16 22.73 1.62 -32.14
CA HIS A 16 21.82 1.04 -31.15
C HIS A 16 20.66 2.01 -30.85
N VAL A 17 19.57 1.86 -31.60
CA VAL A 17 18.26 2.43 -31.24
C VAL A 17 17.78 1.71 -29.98
N ARG A 18 18.10 2.26 -28.80
CA ARG A 18 17.42 1.90 -27.56
C ARG A 18 15.95 2.31 -27.69
N ARG A 19 15.06 1.34 -27.87
CA ARG A 19 13.61 1.55 -27.69
C ARG A 19 13.39 2.05 -26.26
N ARG A 20 13.11 3.34 -26.13
CA ARG A 20 12.68 3.99 -24.91
C ARG A 20 11.30 3.41 -24.58
N ALA A 21 11.20 2.61 -23.52
CA ALA A 21 9.89 2.24 -22.98
C ALA A 21 9.20 3.54 -22.54
N THR A 22 8.15 3.92 -23.26
CA THR A 22 7.26 5.02 -22.89
C THR A 22 6.46 4.58 -21.66
N LEU A 23 6.72 5.25 -20.54
CA LEU A 23 5.96 5.15 -19.28
C LEU A 23 4.49 5.53 -19.55
N PRO A 24 3.49 4.72 -19.16
CA PRO A 24 2.12 5.17 -19.08
C PRO A 24 1.94 6.02 -17.80
N HIS A 25 1.71 7.32 -18.00
CA HIS A 25 1.09 8.28 -17.08
C HIS A 25 1.61 8.40 -15.63
N MET A 26 2.70 9.17 -15.44
CA MET A 26 2.87 9.95 -14.20
C MET A 26 1.78 11.03 -14.16
N ARG A 27 0.75 10.90 -13.32
CA ARG A 27 -0.03 12.06 -12.87
C ARG A 27 0.79 12.75 -11.77
N ARG A 28 1.48 13.84 -12.13
CA ARG A 28 2.12 14.73 -11.16
C ARG A 28 1.02 15.64 -10.59
N LEU A 29 0.75 15.51 -9.29
CA LEU A 29 -0.02 16.49 -8.51
C LEU A 29 0.99 17.41 -7.81
N PHE A 30 1.59 18.34 -8.57
CA PHE A 30 2.21 19.62 -8.18
C PHE A 30 3.43 19.70 -7.21
N PRO A 31 4.14 20.87 -7.14
CA PRO A 31 5.60 20.91 -7.12
C PRO A 31 6.19 20.75 -5.73
N VAL A 32 7.35 20.08 -5.68
CA VAL A 32 8.34 20.38 -4.65
C VAL A 32 8.77 21.82 -4.92
N THR A 33 8.44 22.75 -4.02
CA THR A 33 9.00 24.10 -4.08
C THR A 33 10.53 23.98 -4.04
N ASP A 34 11.20 24.58 -5.03
CA ASP A 34 12.66 24.61 -5.10
C ASP A 34 13.23 25.30 -3.85
N GLU A 35 13.66 24.52 -2.86
CA GLU A 35 14.66 25.02 -1.91
C GLU A 35 15.69 24.01 -1.43
N THR A 36 15.70 22.76 -1.91
CA THR A 36 16.72 21.81 -1.44
C THR A 36 17.26 20.88 -2.52
N ALA A 37 18.05 21.41 -3.46
CA ALA A 37 19.20 20.70 -4.04
C ALA A 37 20.01 21.59 -5.01
N ALA A 38 20.92 22.43 -4.49
CA ALA A 38 22.21 22.72 -5.13
C ALA A 38 23.06 23.72 -4.31
N ARG A 39 23.66 23.25 -3.20
CA ARG A 39 24.99 23.74 -2.79
C ARG A 39 25.81 22.57 -2.24
N ALA A 40 26.24 21.71 -3.15
CA ALA A 40 27.35 20.80 -2.89
C ALA A 40 28.07 20.50 -4.21
N SER A 41 29.00 21.37 -4.61
CA SER A 41 30.28 21.00 -5.25
C SER A 41 31.09 22.25 -5.67
N GLY A 42 32.39 22.23 -5.34
CA GLY A 42 33.42 23.22 -5.71
C GLY A 42 33.62 24.29 -4.64
N GLY A 43 34.74 24.39 -3.91
CA GLY A 43 36.13 24.21 -4.32
C GLY A 43 36.80 25.59 -4.33
N ALA A 44 37.75 25.81 -3.41
CA ALA A 44 38.32 27.08 -2.95
C ALA A 44 38.94 28.02 -4.02
N ALA A 45 38.88 29.34 -3.76
CA ALA A 45 40.03 30.25 -3.53
C ALA A 45 39.66 31.73 -3.81
N GLY A 46 40.13 32.66 -2.98
CA GLY A 46 40.30 34.08 -3.34
C GLY A 46 39.66 35.10 -2.39
N ASP A 47 40.52 35.93 -1.83
CA ASP A 47 40.34 36.90 -0.75
C ASP A 47 39.86 38.29 -1.24
N ASP A 48 39.49 39.12 -0.26
CA ASP A 48 39.43 40.60 -0.23
C ASP A 48 38.31 41.41 -0.93
N GLY A 49 37.71 42.31 -0.14
CA GLY A 49 37.24 43.61 -0.65
C GLY A 49 35.89 44.13 -0.10
N ALA A 50 35.96 45.01 0.90
CA ALA A 50 34.84 45.78 1.43
C ALA A 50 34.18 46.75 0.41
N GLY A 51 32.87 47.01 0.55
CA GLY A 51 32.22 48.18 -0.06
C GLY A 51 30.71 48.03 -0.31
N ALA A 52 29.88 48.51 0.61
CA ALA A 52 28.54 49.02 0.30
C ALA A 52 28.67 50.41 -0.39
N PRO A 53 27.64 51.05 -1.01
CA PRO A 53 26.19 50.83 -0.80
C PRO A 53 25.25 50.99 -2.03
N GLY A 54 23.96 50.74 -1.81
CA GLY A 54 22.86 51.48 -2.43
C GLY A 54 22.39 51.08 -3.83
N GLY A 55 21.21 50.45 -3.92
CA GLY A 55 20.51 50.26 -5.20
C GLY A 55 19.21 49.50 -5.00
N SER A 56 18.10 50.23 -4.83
CA SER A 56 16.76 49.64 -4.78
C SER A 56 16.37 49.10 -6.17
N TRP A 57 16.25 47.78 -6.31
CA TRP A 57 15.66 47.17 -7.49
C TRP A 57 14.31 46.58 -7.10
N VAL A 58 13.26 47.39 -7.24
CA VAL A 58 11.88 46.91 -7.31
C VAL A 58 11.74 46.28 -8.69
N GLY A 59 12.12 45.01 -8.79
CA GLY A 59 11.94 44.18 -9.98
C GLY A 59 10.52 43.64 -10.02
N GLU A 60 9.67 44.27 -10.81
CA GLU A 60 8.35 43.79 -11.18
C GLU A 60 8.44 42.35 -11.70
N VAL A 61 7.88 41.40 -10.95
CA VAL A 61 7.77 40.00 -11.38
C VAL A 61 6.79 39.98 -12.55
N ARG A 62 7.32 40.05 -13.76
CA ARG A 62 6.56 39.73 -14.97
C ARG A 62 6.02 38.32 -14.79
N ARG A 63 4.70 38.19 -14.68
CA ARG A 63 3.97 36.93 -14.88
C ARG A 63 4.35 36.41 -16.26
N GLY A 64 5.35 35.53 -16.29
CA GLY A 64 5.73 34.76 -17.46
C GLY A 64 4.56 33.86 -17.85
N ALA A 65 4.38 33.72 -19.16
CA ALA A 65 3.31 32.97 -19.80
C ALA A 65 3.05 31.61 -19.13
N GLY A 66 1.76 31.31 -18.96
CA GLY A 66 1.25 30.15 -18.23
C GLY A 66 1.94 28.84 -18.60
N PHE A 67 2.31 28.08 -17.58
CA PHE A 67 2.74 26.71 -17.74
C PHE A 67 1.54 25.86 -18.19
N PRO A 68 1.72 24.89 -19.11
CA PRO A 68 0.67 23.93 -19.43
C PRO A 68 0.40 23.08 -18.17
N GLY A 69 -0.65 23.45 -17.44
CA GLY A 69 -0.95 22.97 -16.09
C GLY A 69 -1.95 23.84 -15.32
N ASP A 70 -2.25 25.04 -15.81
CA ASP A 70 -3.24 25.98 -15.22
C ASP A 70 -4.69 25.42 -15.06
N ASP A 71 -4.98 24.23 -15.59
CA ASP A 71 -6.30 23.57 -15.48
C ASP A 71 -6.41 22.60 -14.28
N LEU A 72 -5.37 22.45 -13.47
CA LEU A 72 -5.42 21.60 -12.28
C LEU A 72 -6.00 22.39 -11.10
N VAL A 73 -7.33 22.49 -11.10
CA VAL A 73 -8.10 23.05 -9.99
C VAL A 73 -7.86 22.20 -8.74
N ASP A 74 -7.37 22.81 -7.66
CA ASP A 74 -7.40 22.25 -6.31
C ASP A 74 -8.85 21.96 -5.96
N ARG A 75 -9.23 20.70 -6.12
CA ARG A 75 -10.57 20.23 -5.79
C ARG A 75 -10.50 18.88 -5.14
N GLU A 76 -11.50 18.65 -4.31
CA GLU A 76 -11.73 17.38 -3.68
C GLU A 76 -12.00 16.28 -4.73
N TRP A 77 -11.31 15.15 -4.60
CA TRP A 77 -11.59 13.98 -5.43
C TRP A 77 -12.84 13.27 -4.93
N SER A 78 -13.70 12.91 -5.88
CA SER A 78 -14.86 12.07 -5.61
C SER A 78 -14.44 10.64 -5.24
N LEU A 79 -15.33 9.90 -4.58
CA LEU A 79 -15.10 8.49 -4.28
C LEU A 79 -14.91 7.64 -5.54
N ALA A 80 -15.54 8.00 -6.65
CA ALA A 80 -15.37 7.32 -7.93
C ALA A 80 -13.97 7.54 -8.52
N GLU A 81 -13.42 8.75 -8.39
CA GLU A 81 -12.04 9.05 -8.83
C GLU A 81 -11.01 8.32 -7.97
N LEU A 82 -11.21 8.30 -6.65
CA LEU A 82 -10.38 7.49 -5.75
C LEU A 82 -10.50 6.00 -6.10
N ALA A 83 -11.71 5.50 -6.35
CA ALA A 83 -11.94 4.11 -6.72
C ALA A 83 -11.17 3.72 -8.00
N ALA A 84 -11.22 4.58 -9.03
CA ALA A 84 -10.49 4.37 -10.27
C ALA A 84 -8.97 4.40 -10.06
N ALA A 85 -8.46 5.34 -9.26
CA ALA A 85 -7.03 5.47 -8.97
C ALA A 85 -6.46 4.27 -8.20
N TYR A 86 -7.30 3.62 -7.38
CA TYR A 86 -6.95 2.45 -6.59
C TYR A 86 -7.56 1.15 -7.14
N ALA A 87 -7.98 1.10 -8.40
CA ALA A 87 -8.54 -0.13 -8.97
C ALA A 87 -7.57 -1.32 -8.84
N TYR A 88 -8.13 -2.50 -8.53
CA TYR A 88 -7.40 -3.77 -8.64
C TYR A 88 -7.18 -4.11 -10.12
N PRO A 89 -6.21 -4.98 -10.46
CA PRO A 89 -6.00 -5.40 -11.83
C PRO A 89 -7.24 -6.08 -12.43
N GLU A 90 -7.50 -5.78 -13.70
CA GLU A 90 -8.53 -6.48 -14.46
C GLU A 90 -8.16 -7.96 -14.67
N PRO A 91 -9.15 -8.87 -14.77
CA PRO A 91 -8.90 -10.26 -15.10
C PRO A 91 -8.10 -10.41 -16.40
N GLY A 92 -7.08 -11.26 -16.39
CA GLY A 92 -6.35 -11.62 -17.60
C GLY A 92 -7.05 -12.77 -18.36
N PRO A 93 -6.45 -13.25 -19.47
CA PRO A 93 -6.97 -14.40 -20.22
C PRO A 93 -7.13 -15.68 -19.38
N GLY A 94 -6.34 -15.85 -18.33
CA GLY A 94 -6.43 -16.95 -17.36
C GLY A 94 -7.37 -16.70 -16.19
N GLY A 95 -8.24 -15.68 -16.27
CA GLY A 95 -9.09 -15.23 -15.17
C GLY A 95 -8.36 -14.30 -14.20
N ARG A 96 -9.00 -14.04 -13.06
CA ARG A 96 -8.47 -13.15 -12.04
C ARG A 96 -7.51 -13.91 -11.13
N GLN A 97 -6.31 -13.39 -10.97
CA GLN A 97 -5.33 -13.89 -9.99
C GLN A 97 -5.55 -13.17 -8.65
N PRO A 98 -5.27 -13.82 -7.50
CA PRO A 98 -5.29 -13.12 -6.24
C PRO A 98 -4.27 -11.98 -6.24
N TRP A 99 -4.71 -10.81 -5.79
CA TRP A 99 -3.90 -9.61 -5.68
C TRP A 99 -3.97 -9.09 -4.26
N LEU A 100 -2.83 -9.09 -3.56
CA LEU A 100 -2.74 -8.65 -2.18
C LEU A 100 -2.18 -7.23 -2.09
N ARG A 101 -3.06 -6.31 -1.67
CA ARG A 101 -2.74 -4.94 -1.32
C ARG A 101 -2.62 -4.79 0.19
N ALA A 102 -1.58 -4.11 0.68
CA ALA A 102 -1.54 -3.58 2.04
C ALA A 102 -1.94 -2.11 2.05
N ASN A 103 -2.62 -1.66 3.10
CA ASN A 103 -2.86 -0.25 3.38
C ASN A 103 -2.36 0.10 4.78
N MET A 104 -1.37 0.99 4.86
CA MET A 104 -0.70 1.35 6.11
C MET A 104 -0.51 2.86 6.20
N VAL A 105 -0.31 3.36 7.43
CA VAL A 105 0.15 4.72 7.70
C VAL A 105 1.45 4.68 8.50
N SER A 106 2.37 5.61 8.24
CA SER A 106 3.53 5.84 9.10
C SER A 106 3.87 7.32 9.22
N THR A 107 4.51 7.69 10.32
CA THR A 107 5.19 8.99 10.47
C THR A 107 6.44 9.09 9.58
N LEU A 108 7.07 10.26 9.52
CA LEU A 108 8.30 10.49 8.75
C LEU A 108 9.48 9.62 9.24
N ASP A 109 9.53 9.34 10.53
CA ASP A 109 10.51 8.45 11.18
C ASP A 109 10.06 6.97 11.23
N GLY A 110 8.94 6.64 10.59
CA GLY A 110 8.53 5.26 10.33
C GLY A 110 7.70 4.59 11.43
N ALA A 111 7.18 5.34 12.40
CA ALA A 111 6.26 4.82 13.40
C ALA A 111 4.89 4.53 12.78
N ALA A 112 4.35 3.34 13.00
CA ALA A 112 3.02 2.92 12.51
C ALA A 112 1.89 3.24 13.48
N GLN A 113 2.22 3.78 14.66
CA GLN A 113 1.27 4.07 15.72
C GLN A 113 1.80 5.18 16.63
N HIS A 114 0.87 5.85 17.31
CA HIS A 114 1.12 6.68 18.48
C HIS A 114 0.15 6.26 19.59
N ASP A 115 0.64 6.07 20.82
CA ASP A 115 -0.12 5.53 21.96
C ASP A 115 -0.90 4.23 21.65
N GLY A 116 -0.27 3.33 20.90
CA GLY A 116 -0.77 2.02 20.55
C GLY A 116 -1.77 1.98 19.39
N ARG A 117 -2.08 3.12 18.75
CA ARG A 117 -3.06 3.20 17.65
C ARG A 117 -2.54 4.00 16.46
N SER A 118 -3.04 3.69 15.27
CA SER A 118 -2.72 4.41 14.03
C SER A 118 -3.53 5.70 13.85
N GLN A 119 -4.72 5.79 14.46
CA GLN A 119 -5.63 6.94 14.30
C GLN A 119 -5.00 8.32 14.61
N PRO A 120 -4.14 8.49 15.64
CA PRO A 120 -3.55 9.79 15.94
C PRO A 120 -2.59 10.32 14.87
N ILE A 121 -2.07 9.44 14.00
CA ILE A 121 -1.15 9.80 12.91
C ILE A 121 -1.83 9.82 11.54
N SER A 122 -3.17 9.79 11.49
CA SER A 122 -3.98 9.74 10.28
C SER A 122 -4.76 11.05 10.03
N THR A 123 -5.51 11.14 8.93
CA THR A 123 -6.38 12.28 8.56
C THR A 123 -7.74 11.84 8.04
N ALA A 124 -8.65 12.81 7.87
CA ALA A 124 -9.92 12.56 7.19
C ALA A 124 -9.72 11.99 5.77
N THR A 125 -8.73 12.47 5.02
CA THR A 125 -8.44 12.00 3.66
C THR A 125 -7.83 10.62 3.64
N ASP A 126 -6.94 10.30 4.59
CA ASP A 126 -6.49 8.92 4.81
C ASP A 126 -7.66 7.98 5.08
N MET A 127 -8.62 8.39 5.92
CA MET A 127 -9.82 7.60 6.22
C MET A 127 -10.76 7.43 5.02
N ARG A 128 -10.83 8.42 4.12
CA ARG A 128 -11.57 8.31 2.86
C ARG A 128 -10.93 7.30 1.91
N ILE A 129 -9.60 7.34 1.79
CA ILE A 129 -8.84 6.36 1.00
C ILE A 129 -9.00 4.97 1.62
N PHE A 130 -8.78 4.82 2.92
CA PHE A 130 -8.98 3.59 3.69
C PHE A 130 -10.35 2.96 3.41
N GLY A 131 -11.42 3.75 3.54
CA GLY A 131 -12.76 3.26 3.27
C GLY A 131 -13.00 2.91 1.79
N THR A 132 -12.34 3.59 0.86
CA THR A 132 -12.41 3.27 -0.59
C THR A 132 -11.71 1.95 -0.87
N LEU A 133 -10.53 1.73 -0.29
CA LEU A 133 -9.79 0.47 -0.43
C LEU A 133 -10.58 -0.72 0.09
N ARG A 134 -11.26 -0.58 1.24
CA ARG A 134 -12.19 -1.61 1.74
C ARG A 134 -13.35 -1.86 0.77
N ALA A 135 -13.92 -0.80 0.20
CA ALA A 135 -15.04 -0.94 -0.73
C ALA A 135 -14.67 -1.62 -2.06
N LEU A 136 -13.39 -1.57 -2.45
CA LEU A 136 -12.87 -2.26 -3.63
C LEU A 136 -12.50 -3.73 -3.37
N ALA A 137 -12.21 -4.09 -2.12
CA ALA A 137 -11.76 -5.44 -1.75
C ALA A 137 -12.91 -6.48 -1.74
N ASP A 138 -12.56 -7.73 -1.99
CA ASP A 138 -13.42 -8.89 -1.71
C ASP A 138 -13.35 -9.25 -0.22
N VAL A 139 -12.15 -9.16 0.34
CA VAL A 139 -11.85 -9.53 1.73
C VAL A 139 -10.78 -8.62 2.32
N VAL A 140 -10.96 -8.27 3.59
CA VAL A 140 -9.99 -7.52 4.39
C VAL A 140 -9.36 -8.45 5.43
N LEU A 141 -8.06 -8.67 5.30
CA LEU A 141 -7.26 -9.49 6.19
C LEU A 141 -6.70 -8.66 7.35
N VAL A 142 -6.89 -9.17 8.55
CA VAL A 142 -6.43 -8.52 9.78
C VAL A 142 -5.91 -9.56 10.79
N GLY A 143 -4.83 -9.23 11.49
CA GLY A 143 -4.31 -10.07 12.56
C GLY A 143 -5.21 -10.07 13.81
N ALA A 144 -5.32 -11.22 14.49
CA ALA A 144 -6.13 -11.34 15.71
C ALA A 144 -5.75 -10.34 16.83
N GLU A 145 -4.47 -9.94 16.92
CA GLU A 145 -4.04 -8.94 17.91
C GLU A 145 -4.61 -7.56 17.59
N THR A 146 -4.54 -7.13 16.33
CA THR A 146 -5.14 -5.88 15.86
C THR A 146 -6.65 -5.87 16.11
N VAL A 147 -7.34 -7.00 15.89
CA VAL A 147 -8.77 -7.14 16.21
C VAL A 147 -9.05 -6.85 17.69
N ARG A 148 -8.22 -7.40 18.60
CA ARG A 148 -8.36 -7.18 20.05
C ARG A 148 -8.06 -5.75 20.47
N GLN A 149 -7.00 -5.17 19.92
CA GLN A 149 -6.50 -3.85 20.35
C GLN A 149 -7.32 -2.69 19.78
N GLU A 150 -7.82 -2.82 18.55
CA GLU A 150 -8.46 -1.70 17.84
C GLU A 150 -9.99 -1.75 17.83
N GLY A 151 -10.60 -2.73 18.51
CA GLY A 151 -12.07 -2.84 18.57
C GLY A 151 -12.69 -3.03 17.18
N TYR A 152 -12.05 -3.88 16.38
CA TYR A 152 -12.38 -4.06 14.97
C TYR A 152 -13.84 -4.50 14.77
N ARG A 153 -14.52 -3.90 13.80
CA ARG A 153 -15.95 -4.11 13.51
C ARG A 153 -16.16 -4.73 12.13
N PRO A 154 -17.33 -5.35 11.87
CA PRO A 154 -17.66 -5.81 10.53
C PRO A 154 -17.54 -4.68 9.50
N ALA A 155 -17.20 -5.05 8.27
CA ALA A 155 -17.34 -4.13 7.16
C ALA A 155 -18.82 -3.73 6.98
N ARG A 156 -19.02 -2.45 6.64
CA ARG A 156 -20.35 -1.90 6.35
C ARG A 156 -20.55 -1.83 4.84
N ALA A 157 -21.78 -2.05 4.39
CA ALA A 157 -22.17 -1.70 3.04
C ALA A 157 -22.06 -0.18 2.87
N ARG A 158 -21.53 0.25 1.73
CA ARG A 158 -21.40 1.67 1.36
C ARG A 158 -22.23 1.91 0.12
N ALA A 159 -23.28 2.72 0.25
CA ALA A 159 -24.25 2.94 -0.81
C ALA A 159 -23.59 3.49 -2.09
N GLU A 160 -22.56 4.31 -1.93
CA GLU A 160 -21.78 4.91 -3.02
C GLU A 160 -21.03 3.87 -3.86
N PHE A 161 -20.80 2.67 -3.32
CA PHE A 161 -20.11 1.57 -3.98
C PHE A 161 -21.01 0.39 -4.32
N ALA A 162 -22.31 0.42 -3.96
CA ALA A 162 -23.20 -0.73 -4.11
C ALA A 162 -23.28 -1.21 -5.57
N GLN A 163 -23.54 -0.30 -6.50
CA GLN A 163 -23.63 -0.62 -7.94
C GLN A 163 -22.29 -1.14 -8.49
N ALA A 164 -21.17 -0.52 -8.10
CA ALA A 164 -19.84 -0.93 -8.56
C ALA A 164 -19.46 -2.33 -8.05
N ARG A 165 -19.80 -2.64 -6.78
CA ARG A 165 -19.58 -3.95 -6.18
C ARG A 165 -20.42 -5.03 -6.86
N GLU A 166 -21.71 -4.76 -7.07
CA GLU A 166 -22.61 -5.67 -7.79
C GLU A 166 -22.11 -5.95 -9.22
N ALA A 167 -21.78 -4.90 -9.97
CA ALA A 167 -21.24 -5.03 -11.33
C ALA A 167 -19.92 -5.84 -11.38
N ALA A 168 -19.16 -5.84 -10.28
CA ALA A 168 -17.91 -6.58 -10.15
C ALA A 168 -18.06 -7.96 -9.46
N GLY A 169 -19.30 -8.44 -9.31
CA GLY A 169 -19.63 -9.74 -8.72
C GLY A 169 -19.34 -9.86 -7.22
N GLN A 170 -19.27 -8.73 -6.51
CA GLN A 170 -18.96 -8.69 -5.06
C GLN A 170 -20.24 -8.71 -4.23
N GLY A 171 -20.13 -9.23 -3.00
CA GLY A 171 -21.16 -9.04 -1.97
C GLY A 171 -21.30 -7.57 -1.54
N PRO A 172 -22.33 -7.23 -0.74
CA PRO A 172 -22.66 -5.85 -0.38
C PRO A 172 -21.58 -5.12 0.45
N ALA A 173 -20.68 -5.88 1.08
CA ALA A 173 -19.49 -5.41 1.80
C ALA A 173 -18.37 -6.46 1.65
N PRO A 174 -17.09 -6.11 1.86
CA PRO A 174 -16.03 -7.10 1.91
C PRO A 174 -16.20 -8.02 3.12
N ALA A 175 -15.78 -9.29 2.99
CA ALA A 175 -15.62 -10.16 4.15
C ALA A 175 -14.47 -9.66 5.04
N ILE A 176 -14.50 -9.96 6.33
CA ILE A 176 -13.34 -9.81 7.22
C ILE A 176 -12.70 -11.17 7.42
N ALA A 177 -11.39 -11.24 7.24
CA ALA A 177 -10.57 -12.44 7.42
C ALA A 177 -9.62 -12.23 8.60
N VAL A 178 -9.91 -12.88 9.73
CA VAL A 178 -9.08 -12.79 10.93
C VAL A 178 -8.03 -13.90 10.91
N VAL A 179 -6.75 -13.54 10.89
CA VAL A 179 -5.63 -14.50 10.99
C VAL A 179 -5.37 -14.81 12.46
N SER A 180 -5.64 -16.05 12.87
CA SER A 180 -5.55 -16.49 14.27
C SER A 180 -5.11 -17.95 14.39
N ALA A 181 -3.85 -18.16 14.80
CA ALA A 181 -3.31 -19.50 15.07
C ALA A 181 -4.03 -20.21 16.23
N GLY A 182 -4.35 -19.47 17.30
CA GLY A 182 -4.94 -20.04 18.51
C GLY A 182 -6.46 -19.93 18.61
N LEU A 183 -7.13 -19.23 17.69
CA LEU A 183 -8.58 -18.92 17.76
C LEU A 183 -9.02 -18.30 19.11
N GLY A 184 -8.10 -17.65 19.83
CA GLY A 184 -8.37 -16.93 21.07
C GLY A 184 -9.05 -15.59 20.79
N LEU A 185 -10.29 -15.64 20.34
CA LEU A 185 -11.12 -14.51 19.95
C LEU A 185 -12.37 -14.48 20.83
N ASP A 186 -12.82 -13.27 21.18
CA ASP A 186 -14.10 -13.09 21.86
C ASP A 186 -15.22 -13.04 20.82
N PHE A 187 -15.91 -14.18 20.67
CA PHE A 187 -17.02 -14.32 19.72
C PHE A 187 -18.29 -13.54 20.10
N SER A 188 -18.31 -12.87 21.26
CA SER A 188 -19.41 -11.95 21.61
C SER A 188 -19.28 -10.59 20.91
N LEU A 189 -18.10 -10.27 20.37
CA LEU A 189 -17.84 -8.98 19.72
C LEU A 189 -18.70 -8.78 18.46
N PRO A 190 -19.08 -7.53 18.12
CA PRO A 190 -19.86 -7.21 16.92
C PRO A 190 -19.28 -7.75 15.61
N LEU A 191 -17.95 -7.97 15.55
CA LEU A 191 -17.26 -8.58 14.42
C LEU A 191 -17.85 -9.96 14.06
N PHE A 192 -18.33 -10.70 15.04
CA PHE A 192 -18.84 -12.05 14.87
C PHE A 192 -20.38 -12.12 14.97
N THR A 193 -20.98 -11.24 15.78
CA THR A 193 -22.43 -11.30 16.07
C THR A 193 -23.32 -10.49 15.12
N SER A 194 -22.76 -9.55 14.35
CA SER A 194 -23.55 -8.72 13.42
C SER A 194 -22.88 -8.41 12.08
N PRO A 195 -22.19 -9.37 11.41
CA PRO A 195 -21.60 -9.12 10.11
C PRO A 195 -22.64 -9.21 8.98
N LEU A 196 -22.50 -8.38 7.95
CA LEU A 196 -23.26 -8.51 6.69
C LEU A 196 -22.79 -9.69 5.84
N VAL A 197 -21.51 -10.05 5.96
CA VAL A 197 -20.86 -11.17 5.30
C VAL A 197 -20.13 -11.97 6.37
N PRO A 198 -20.35 -13.29 6.51
CA PRO A 198 -19.72 -14.09 7.56
C PRO A 198 -18.22 -13.83 7.68
N THR A 199 -17.76 -13.62 8.91
CA THR A 199 -16.33 -13.42 9.19
C THR A 199 -15.58 -14.72 8.95
N LEU A 200 -14.48 -14.65 8.20
CA LEU A 200 -13.57 -15.76 7.97
C LEU A 200 -12.53 -15.80 9.09
N ILE A 201 -12.14 -16.99 9.53
CA ILE A 201 -11.02 -17.18 10.45
C ILE A 201 -9.98 -18.07 9.78
N LEU A 202 -8.81 -17.52 9.51
CA LEU A 202 -7.70 -18.27 8.94
C LEU A 202 -6.85 -18.83 10.07
N THR A 203 -6.66 -20.14 10.05
CA THR A 203 -5.88 -20.87 11.06
C THR A 203 -5.10 -22.03 10.45
N GLY A 204 -4.27 -22.71 11.24
CA GLY A 204 -3.52 -23.89 10.79
C GLY A 204 -4.28 -25.21 11.04
N ALA A 205 -3.89 -26.27 10.34
CA ALA A 205 -4.54 -27.59 10.43
C ALA A 205 -4.44 -28.23 11.83
N ALA A 206 -3.47 -27.83 12.64
CA ALA A 206 -3.32 -28.27 14.03
C ALA A 206 -4.08 -27.39 15.04
N ALA A 207 -5.01 -26.54 14.58
CA ALA A 207 -5.90 -25.80 15.46
C ALA A 207 -6.74 -26.74 16.33
N ALA A 208 -6.96 -26.35 17.59
CA ALA A 208 -7.71 -27.17 18.55
C ALA A 208 -9.16 -27.38 18.07
N PRO A 209 -9.65 -28.62 17.91
CA PRO A 209 -10.96 -28.89 17.31
C PRO A 209 -12.14 -28.26 18.07
N ASP A 210 -12.06 -28.17 19.39
CA ASP A 210 -13.04 -27.50 20.24
C ASP A 210 -13.13 -26.00 19.96
N ARG A 211 -12.01 -25.34 19.68
CA ARG A 211 -11.97 -23.92 19.32
C ARG A 211 -12.49 -23.68 17.91
N VAL A 212 -12.21 -24.58 16.97
CA VAL A 212 -12.79 -24.54 15.62
C VAL A 212 -14.31 -24.65 15.70
N ALA A 213 -14.83 -25.64 16.42
CA ALA A 213 -16.26 -25.81 16.61
C ALA A 213 -16.92 -24.61 17.30
N ALA A 214 -16.25 -23.99 18.28
CA ALA A 214 -16.74 -22.78 18.92
C ALA A 214 -16.83 -21.59 17.96
N ALA A 215 -15.85 -21.44 17.07
CA ALA A 215 -15.83 -20.41 16.04
C ALA A 215 -16.96 -20.62 15.00
N GLU A 216 -17.15 -21.84 14.52
CA GLU A 216 -18.22 -22.17 13.57
C GLU A 216 -19.60 -21.96 14.20
N LYS A 217 -19.78 -22.36 15.47
CA LYS A 217 -21.00 -22.10 16.24
C LYS A 217 -21.31 -20.61 16.39
N ALA A 218 -20.28 -19.76 16.37
CA ALA A 218 -20.44 -18.31 16.39
C ALA A 218 -20.80 -17.70 15.01
N GLY A 219 -21.03 -18.53 13.98
CA GLY A 219 -21.40 -18.07 12.64
C GLY A 219 -20.20 -17.65 11.78
N THR A 220 -18.99 -18.02 12.17
CA THR A 220 -17.78 -17.78 11.37
C THR A 220 -17.49 -18.96 10.44
N GLN A 221 -16.77 -18.69 9.35
CA GLN A 221 -16.24 -19.74 8.48
C GLN A 221 -14.76 -19.93 8.76
N VAL A 222 -14.37 -21.10 9.26
CA VAL A 222 -12.96 -21.42 9.52
C VAL A 222 -12.30 -21.92 8.25
N VAL A 223 -11.13 -21.36 7.93
CA VAL A 223 -10.35 -21.66 6.73
C VAL A 223 -8.97 -22.15 7.15
N ILE A 224 -8.62 -23.36 6.74
CA ILE A 224 -7.31 -23.94 7.02
C ILE A 224 -6.29 -23.44 6.01
N ALA A 225 -5.31 -22.70 6.49
CA ALA A 225 -4.30 -22.01 5.71
C ALA A 225 -2.88 -22.30 6.24
N GLY A 226 -2.61 -23.52 6.70
CA GLY A 226 -1.30 -23.96 7.18
C GLY A 226 -1.31 -25.41 7.65
N ASP A 227 -0.17 -26.10 7.64
CA ASP A 227 -0.06 -27.50 8.09
C ASP A 227 0.05 -27.65 9.61
N GLY A 228 0.56 -26.61 10.29
CA GLY A 228 0.82 -26.62 11.73
C GLY A 228 -0.24 -25.84 12.52
N VAL A 229 0.20 -25.23 13.63
CA VAL A 229 -0.65 -24.33 14.44
C VAL A 229 -0.77 -22.95 13.79
N GLY A 230 0.26 -22.53 13.06
CA GLY A 230 0.32 -21.22 12.40
C GLY A 230 -0.32 -21.20 11.02
N VAL A 231 -0.59 -19.98 10.55
CA VAL A 231 -1.02 -19.71 9.18
C VAL A 231 0.20 -19.49 8.31
N ASP A 232 0.26 -20.17 7.17
CA ASP A 232 1.19 -19.94 6.09
C ASP A 232 0.66 -18.80 5.19
N PRO A 233 1.41 -17.71 4.97
CA PRO A 233 0.98 -16.58 4.15
C PRO A 233 0.60 -16.92 2.71
N VAL A 234 1.30 -17.86 2.07
CA VAL A 234 1.03 -18.28 0.69
C VAL A 234 -0.28 -19.03 0.65
N ARG A 235 -0.48 -19.97 1.57
CA ARG A 235 -1.73 -20.71 1.67
C ARG A 235 -2.92 -19.85 2.07
N ALA A 236 -2.71 -18.82 2.89
CA ALA A 236 -3.77 -17.86 3.22
C ALA A 236 -4.31 -17.15 1.98
N VAL A 237 -3.42 -16.66 1.12
CA VAL A 237 -3.79 -16.02 -0.15
C VAL A 237 -4.48 -17.01 -1.09
N GLN A 238 -3.95 -18.24 -1.20
CA GLN A 238 -4.52 -19.28 -2.05
C GLN A 238 -5.91 -19.74 -1.58
N ALA A 239 -6.08 -20.02 -0.30
CA ALA A 239 -7.36 -20.46 0.26
C ALA A 239 -8.46 -19.39 0.10
N LEU A 240 -8.11 -18.10 0.22
CA LEU A 240 -9.04 -17.01 -0.08
C LEU A 240 -9.41 -16.97 -1.56
N ALA A 241 -8.44 -17.20 -2.46
CA ALA A 241 -8.69 -17.28 -3.91
C ALA A 241 -9.59 -18.46 -4.28
N GLU A 242 -9.42 -19.61 -3.64
CA GLU A 242 -10.27 -20.80 -3.80
C GLU A 242 -11.72 -20.56 -3.37
N LEU A 243 -11.94 -19.65 -2.41
CA LEU A 243 -13.27 -19.15 -2.02
C LEU A 243 -13.82 -18.07 -2.98
N GLY A 244 -13.09 -17.75 -4.06
CA GLY A 244 -13.46 -16.73 -5.03
C GLY A 244 -13.02 -15.31 -4.67
N HIS A 245 -12.33 -15.12 -3.54
CA HIS A 245 -11.81 -13.81 -3.14
C HIS A 245 -10.44 -13.56 -3.78
N THR A 246 -10.39 -12.63 -4.72
CA THR A 246 -9.16 -12.35 -5.50
C THR A 246 -8.66 -10.92 -5.34
N ARG A 247 -9.48 -10.02 -4.78
CA ARG A 247 -9.09 -8.66 -4.39
C ARG A 247 -8.87 -8.61 -2.90
N LEU A 248 -7.64 -8.84 -2.46
CA LEU A 248 -7.29 -8.96 -1.05
C LEU A 248 -6.71 -7.65 -0.53
N LEU A 249 -7.26 -7.13 0.57
CA LEU A 249 -6.69 -6.00 1.30
C LEU A 249 -6.17 -6.52 2.64
N THR A 250 -4.98 -6.10 3.08
CA THR A 250 -4.54 -6.25 4.47
C THR A 250 -4.34 -4.88 5.11
N GLU A 251 -4.80 -4.76 6.35
CA GLU A 251 -4.64 -3.57 7.19
C GLU A 251 -3.63 -3.85 8.34
N GLY A 252 -2.81 -4.90 8.19
CA GLY A 252 -1.84 -5.33 9.19
C GLY A 252 -2.45 -6.21 10.31
N GLY A 253 -1.94 -6.17 11.54
CA GLY A 253 -0.86 -5.31 12.05
C GLY A 253 0.57 -5.69 11.62
N PRO A 254 1.60 -5.05 12.21
CA PRO A 254 2.98 -5.13 11.74
C PRO A 254 3.55 -6.54 11.58
N ARG A 255 3.26 -7.44 12.52
CA ARG A 255 3.71 -8.84 12.44
C ARG A 255 3.15 -9.57 11.22
N MET A 256 1.86 -9.36 10.94
CA MET A 256 1.19 -9.99 9.81
C MET A 256 1.74 -9.45 8.49
N LEU A 257 1.88 -8.11 8.36
CA LEU A 257 2.46 -7.52 7.15
C LEU A 257 3.91 -8.01 6.93
N GLY A 258 4.71 -8.13 8.00
CA GLY A 258 6.06 -8.69 7.92
C GLY A 258 6.08 -10.13 7.40
N GLN A 259 5.15 -10.97 7.82
CA GLN A 259 5.02 -12.35 7.33
C GLN A 259 4.63 -12.41 5.85
N LEU A 260 3.68 -11.57 5.41
CA LEU A 260 3.26 -11.46 4.00
C LEU A 260 4.42 -10.98 3.11
N VAL A 261 5.21 -10.02 3.58
CA VAL A 261 6.41 -9.54 2.89
C VAL A 261 7.47 -10.63 2.81
N ALA A 262 7.74 -11.32 3.92
CA ALA A 262 8.75 -12.39 3.97
C ALA A 262 8.40 -13.58 3.07
N ALA A 263 7.12 -13.92 2.96
CA ALA A 263 6.62 -14.94 2.04
C ALA A 263 6.59 -14.49 0.57
N GLY A 264 6.83 -13.20 0.29
CA GLY A 264 6.79 -12.67 -1.06
C GLY A 264 5.41 -12.75 -1.69
N VAL A 265 4.34 -12.54 -0.92
CA VAL A 265 2.96 -12.56 -1.43
C VAL A 265 2.32 -11.18 -1.50
N LEU A 266 3.01 -10.13 -1.04
CA LEU A 266 2.54 -8.75 -1.16
C LEU A 266 2.77 -8.22 -2.58
N ASP A 267 1.69 -7.85 -3.27
CA ASP A 267 1.74 -7.31 -4.63
C ASP A 267 1.78 -5.78 -4.65
N GLU A 268 1.10 -5.15 -3.69
CA GLU A 268 0.94 -3.70 -3.67
C GLU A 268 0.96 -3.13 -2.24
N LEU A 269 1.60 -1.98 -2.05
CA LEU A 269 1.60 -1.23 -0.80
C LEU A 269 1.02 0.17 -1.04
N CYS A 270 -0.12 0.44 -0.44
CA CYS A 270 -0.63 1.79 -0.21
C CYS A 270 -0.08 2.26 1.13
N LEU A 271 0.75 3.31 1.12
CA LEU A 271 1.35 3.88 2.32
C LEU A 271 1.03 5.37 2.41
N THR A 272 0.33 5.73 3.47
CA THR A 272 0.17 7.11 3.91
C THR A 272 1.38 7.52 4.74
N ILE A 273 2.07 8.59 4.33
CA ILE A 273 3.15 9.19 5.09
C ILE A 273 2.58 10.43 5.78
N SER A 274 2.52 10.36 7.09
CA SER A 274 2.10 11.44 7.98
C SER A 274 3.25 12.42 8.20
N PRO A 275 3.05 13.75 8.07
CA PRO A 275 4.06 14.78 8.29
C PRO A 275 4.32 15.01 9.79
N MET A 276 4.53 13.92 10.52
CA MET A 276 4.78 13.89 11.96
C MET A 276 6.10 13.16 12.25
N LEU A 277 6.70 13.48 13.38
CA LEU A 277 7.80 12.73 14.00
C LEU A 277 7.36 12.34 15.41
N THR A 278 7.51 11.07 15.77
CA THR A 278 7.09 10.59 17.09
C THR A 278 8.26 10.15 17.96
N ALA A 279 9.40 9.79 17.36
CA ALA A 279 10.53 9.13 18.00
C ALA A 279 10.11 7.89 18.84
N GLY A 280 11.05 7.34 19.61
CA GLY A 280 10.79 6.26 20.57
C GLY A 280 10.63 4.87 19.92
N ASP A 281 9.93 3.98 20.64
CA ASP A 281 9.89 2.54 20.36
C ASP A 281 8.68 2.10 19.53
N ALA A 282 8.04 3.04 18.84
CA ALA A 282 6.89 2.73 18.02
C ALA A 282 7.28 1.74 16.90
N GLN A 283 6.44 0.71 16.69
CA GLN A 283 6.71 -0.30 15.69
C GLN A 283 6.65 0.29 14.27
N ARG A 284 7.49 -0.22 13.39
CA ARG A 284 7.36 0.00 11.94
C ARG A 284 6.10 -0.66 11.38
N ILE A 285 5.68 -0.26 10.18
CA ILE A 285 4.50 -0.84 9.51
C ILE A 285 4.60 -2.36 9.29
N ALA A 286 5.82 -2.90 9.19
CA ALA A 286 6.09 -4.32 9.08
C ALA A 286 7.17 -4.71 10.09
N GLY A 287 6.87 -5.70 10.92
CA GLY A 287 7.76 -6.25 11.93
C GLY A 287 7.91 -7.76 11.78
N GLY A 288 9.01 -8.32 12.28
CA GLY A 288 9.35 -9.73 12.11
C GLY A 288 10.81 -9.93 11.72
N PRO A 289 11.21 -11.17 11.39
CA PRO A 289 12.58 -11.44 10.95
C PRO A 289 12.90 -10.69 9.65
N SER A 290 14.15 -10.27 9.51
CA SER A 290 14.63 -9.62 8.28
C SER A 290 14.50 -10.55 7.08
N VAL A 291 14.12 -9.97 5.94
CA VAL A 291 14.16 -10.68 4.66
C VAL A 291 15.60 -10.74 4.15
N PRO A 292 16.10 -11.90 3.65
CA PRO A 292 17.47 -12.01 3.15
C PRO A 292 17.76 -11.11 1.95
N VAL A 293 16.78 -10.98 1.03
CA VAL A 293 16.87 -10.12 -0.15
C VAL A 293 15.61 -9.26 -0.22
N PRO A 294 15.72 -7.93 0.02
CA PRO A 294 14.59 -7.02 -0.13
C PRO A 294 14.05 -7.01 -1.56
N LYS A 295 12.72 -7.01 -1.70
CA LYS A 295 12.04 -6.85 -2.99
C LYS A 295 11.91 -5.37 -3.34
N ARG A 296 12.08 -5.04 -4.62
CA ARG A 296 11.84 -3.68 -5.13
C ARG A 296 10.36 -3.50 -5.46
N PHE A 297 9.90 -2.29 -5.25
CA PHE A 297 8.58 -1.83 -5.66
C PHE A 297 8.75 -0.58 -6.54
N GLU A 298 7.88 -0.42 -7.51
CA GLU A 298 7.75 0.77 -8.35
C GLU A 298 6.64 1.68 -7.82
N LEU A 299 6.86 3.00 -7.88
CA LEU A 299 5.83 3.98 -7.56
C LEU A 299 4.81 4.04 -8.70
N ILE A 300 3.54 3.77 -8.38
CA ILE A 300 2.42 3.83 -9.32
C ILE A 300 1.74 5.20 -9.28
N SER A 301 1.50 5.73 -8.09
CA SER A 301 0.90 7.04 -7.90
C SER A 301 1.27 7.65 -6.56
N LEU A 302 1.22 8.98 -6.48
CA LEU A 302 1.39 9.76 -5.27
C LEU A 302 0.33 10.86 -5.25
N LEU A 303 -0.51 10.87 -4.22
CA LEU A 303 -1.43 11.97 -3.95
C LEU A 303 -0.91 12.75 -2.74
N GLU A 304 -1.28 14.02 -2.62
CA GLU A 304 -0.89 14.89 -1.51
C GLU A 304 -2.12 15.67 -1.01
N GLU A 305 -2.20 15.85 0.31
CA GLU A 305 -3.10 16.82 0.92
C GLU A 305 -2.54 17.28 2.28
N ASN A 306 -2.34 18.60 2.45
CA ASN A 306 -1.88 19.20 3.71
C ASN A 306 -0.58 18.57 4.27
N GLY A 307 0.37 18.23 3.40
CA GLY A 307 1.64 17.59 3.73
C GLY A 307 1.56 16.07 3.94
N PHE A 308 0.37 15.47 3.92
CA PHE A 308 0.24 14.01 3.89
C PHE A 308 0.49 13.49 2.49
N LEU A 309 1.28 12.42 2.38
CA LEU A 309 1.53 11.76 1.10
C LEU A 309 0.83 10.40 1.06
N PHE A 310 -0.01 10.18 0.07
CA PHE A 310 -0.72 8.91 -0.16
C PHE A 310 -0.09 8.20 -1.34
N SER A 311 0.86 7.33 -1.03
CA SER A 311 1.66 6.63 -2.04
C SER A 311 1.09 5.26 -2.36
N ARG A 312 1.18 4.85 -3.62
CA ARG A 312 0.83 3.51 -4.11
C ARG A 312 2.02 2.90 -4.81
N TYR A 313 2.51 1.79 -4.29
CA TYR A 313 3.67 1.06 -4.80
C TYR A 313 3.27 -0.33 -5.26
N ARG A 314 3.80 -0.81 -6.39
CA ARG A 314 3.58 -2.16 -6.90
C ARG A 314 4.88 -2.94 -6.96
N ARG A 315 4.83 -4.23 -6.66
CA ARG A 315 6.01 -5.11 -6.76
C ARG A 315 6.47 -5.25 -8.23
N THR A 316 7.78 -5.19 -8.44
CA THR A 316 8.43 -5.41 -9.76
C THR A 316 8.85 -6.85 -9.97
#